data_AF-A0A9D9TSV6-F1
#
_entry.id   AF-A0A9D9TSV6-F1
#
_cell.length_a   1.000
_cell.length_b   1.000
_cell.length_c   1.000
_cell.angle_alpha   90.00
_cell.angle_beta   90.00
_cell.angle_gamma   90.00
#
_symmetry.space_group_name_H-M   'P 1'
#
loop_
_entity.id
_entity.type
_entity.pdbx_description
1 polymer ?
#
loop_
_entity_poly.entity_id
_entity_poly.type
_entity_poly.pdbx_seq_one_letter_code
_entity_poly.pdbx_strand_id
1 'polypeptide(L)'
;MQKYMLLYFFLIVSTYCSAQGKYAGTKKGLIGTTYLDSKNIPGLEGWEFQSGSVISPLDDPEMIIADVFRGGSTWICFFSIKEDTALDSQRIIDVLEVKNVMKGWQLYTTSCRHNRVENVEIIALVKWSPTQEFLKPAKQAWRFNRDKRRFEIISVKGVYCINEGLD
;
A
#
# COMPACT_ATOMS: atom_id res chain seq x y z
N MET A 1 -7.42 -40.35 27.12
CA MET A 1 -7.46 -38.87 27.00
C MET A 1 -6.36 -38.28 26.10
N GLN A 2 -5.55 -39.08 25.39
CA GLN A 2 -4.42 -38.59 24.59
C GLN A 2 -4.74 -38.43 23.07
N LYS A 3 -5.90 -38.95 22.61
CA LYS A 3 -6.31 -38.91 21.19
C LYS A 3 -7.01 -37.61 20.75
N TYR A 4 -7.48 -36.79 21.69
CA TYR A 4 -8.17 -35.52 21.35
C TYR A 4 -7.23 -34.30 21.36
N MET A 5 -6.00 -34.46 21.84
CA MET A 5 -5.02 -33.36 21.91
C MET A 5 -4.35 -33.06 20.55
N LEU A 6 -4.27 -34.06 19.66
CA LEU A 6 -3.72 -33.90 18.31
C LEU A 6 -4.68 -33.20 17.32
N LEU A 7 -5.99 -33.24 17.56
CA LEU A 7 -6.97 -32.58 16.68
C LEU A 7 -7.03 -31.06 16.89
N TYR A 8 -6.67 -30.59 18.09
CA TYR A 8 -6.63 -29.16 18.41
C TYR A 8 -5.43 -28.44 17.79
N PHE A 9 -4.32 -29.14 17.58
CA PHE A 9 -3.11 -28.51 17.00
C PHE A 9 -3.26 -28.21 15.51
N PHE A 10 -4.06 -28.98 14.77
CA PHE A 10 -4.32 -28.75 13.34
C PHE A 10 -5.30 -27.58 13.06
N LEU A 11 -6.11 -27.16 14.04
CA LEU A 11 -7.08 -26.07 13.87
C LEU A 11 -6.50 -24.67 14.12
N ILE A 12 -5.29 -24.57 14.69
CA ILE A 12 -4.65 -23.27 15.01
C ILE A 12 -3.75 -22.79 13.86
N VAL A 13 -3.30 -23.70 12.98
CA VAL A 13 -2.39 -23.36 11.88
C VAL A 13 -3.12 -22.80 10.65
N SER A 14 -4.41 -23.08 10.49
CA SER A 14 -5.19 -22.65 9.32
C SER A 14 -5.62 -21.18 9.34
N THR A 15 -5.57 -20.49 10.49
CA THR A 15 -5.92 -19.05 10.57
C THR A 15 -4.77 -18.12 10.17
N TYR A 16 -3.57 -18.65 9.97
CA TYR A 16 -2.43 -17.91 9.40
C TYR A 16 -2.39 -17.95 7.87
N CYS A 17 -3.34 -18.63 7.20
CA CYS A 17 -3.46 -18.60 5.75
C CYS A 17 -3.84 -17.21 5.24
N SER A 18 -2.81 -16.46 4.84
CA SER A 18 -2.81 -15.40 3.84
C SER A 18 -3.73 -14.21 4.06
N ALA A 19 -3.35 -13.33 5.02
CA ALA A 19 -3.91 -11.97 5.06
C ALA A 19 -3.30 -11.02 3.99
N GLN A 20 -2.28 -11.47 3.25
CA GLN A 20 -1.74 -10.74 2.11
C GLN A 20 -2.79 -10.70 0.98
N GLY A 21 -2.96 -9.54 0.35
CA GLY A 21 -4.00 -9.32 -0.64
C GLY A 21 -5.39 -9.11 -0.06
N LYS A 22 -5.53 -8.90 1.25
CA LYS A 22 -6.83 -8.63 1.90
C LYS A 22 -7.57 -7.46 1.24
N TYR A 23 -6.84 -6.43 0.81
CA TYR A 23 -7.40 -5.23 0.19
C TYR A 23 -7.16 -5.16 -1.33
N ALA A 24 -6.66 -6.24 -1.94
CA ALA A 24 -6.30 -6.23 -3.35
C ALA A 24 -7.51 -6.29 -4.29
N GLY A 25 -8.67 -6.72 -3.78
CA GLY A 25 -9.91 -6.83 -4.54
C GLY A 25 -9.72 -7.57 -5.87
N THR A 26 -10.04 -6.91 -6.99
CA THR A 26 -9.90 -7.48 -8.34
C THR A 26 -8.46 -7.53 -8.84
N LYS A 27 -7.54 -6.88 -8.12
CA LYS A 27 -6.11 -6.79 -8.45
C LYS A 27 -5.23 -7.75 -7.66
N LYS A 28 -5.84 -8.75 -7.01
CA LYS A 28 -5.11 -9.81 -6.29
C LYS A 28 -4.10 -10.54 -7.17
N GLY A 29 -4.36 -10.67 -8.47
CA GLY A 29 -3.45 -11.31 -9.42
C GLY A 29 -2.14 -10.55 -9.68
N LEU A 30 -2.00 -9.30 -9.24
CA LEU A 30 -0.74 -8.55 -9.34
C LEU A 30 0.26 -8.97 -8.26
N ILE A 31 -0.19 -9.60 -7.17
CA ILE A 31 0.69 -10.02 -6.08
C ILE A 31 1.61 -11.13 -6.58
N GLY A 32 2.91 -10.93 -6.41
CA GLY A 32 3.96 -11.81 -6.91
C GLY A 32 4.45 -11.46 -8.32
N THR A 33 3.78 -10.54 -9.04
CA THR A 33 4.26 -10.08 -10.34
C THR A 33 5.59 -9.35 -10.18
N THR A 34 6.55 -9.73 -11.02
CA THR A 34 7.85 -9.05 -11.14
C THR A 34 7.83 -8.11 -12.34
N TYR A 35 8.40 -6.93 -12.18
CA TYR A 35 8.51 -5.92 -13.25
C TYR A 35 9.83 -5.16 -13.14
N LEU A 36 10.25 -4.55 -14.27
CA LEU A 36 11.47 -3.73 -14.35
C LEU A 36 11.16 -2.23 -14.36
N ASP A 37 9.99 -1.88 -14.90
CA ASP A 37 9.58 -0.49 -15.15
C ASP A 37 8.13 -0.32 -14.69
N SER A 38 7.89 0.66 -13.83
CA SER A 38 6.54 0.95 -13.30
C SER A 38 5.57 1.40 -14.39
N LYS A 39 6.06 1.82 -15.57
CA LYS A 39 5.23 2.11 -16.75
C LYS A 39 4.73 0.86 -17.48
N ASN A 40 5.37 -0.29 -17.26
CA ASN A 40 5.14 -1.52 -18.03
C ASN A 40 4.89 -2.71 -17.08
N ILE A 41 3.85 -2.60 -16.25
CA ILE A 41 3.47 -3.67 -15.32
C ILE A 41 2.35 -4.52 -15.94
N PRO A 42 2.55 -5.85 -16.10
CA PRO A 42 1.51 -6.75 -16.59
C PRO A 42 0.22 -6.66 -15.75
N GLY A 43 -0.93 -6.51 -16.42
CA GLY A 43 -2.25 -6.40 -15.77
C GLY A 43 -2.65 -4.98 -15.35
N LEU A 44 -1.83 -3.98 -15.69
CA LEU A 44 -2.08 -2.54 -15.52
C LEU A 44 -2.12 -1.79 -16.87
N GLU A 45 -2.37 -2.48 -17.97
CA GLU A 45 -2.54 -1.84 -19.27
C GLU A 45 -3.69 -0.81 -19.22
N GLY A 46 -3.40 0.43 -19.62
CA GLY A 46 -4.35 1.55 -19.58
C GLY A 46 -4.56 2.21 -18.21
N TRP A 47 -3.82 1.80 -17.17
CA TRP A 47 -3.78 2.50 -15.89
C TRP A 47 -2.79 3.67 -15.95
N GLU A 48 -3.16 4.79 -15.34
CA GLU A 48 -2.34 5.99 -15.29
C GLU A 48 -1.48 5.97 -14.02
N PHE A 49 -0.16 5.99 -14.16
CA PHE A 49 0.76 6.19 -13.04
C PHE A 49 0.54 7.58 -12.42
N GLN A 50 0.48 7.67 -11.10
CA GLN A 50 0.24 8.92 -10.38
C GLN A 50 1.46 9.33 -9.55
N SER A 51 2.01 8.39 -8.78
CA SER A 51 3.18 8.63 -7.93
C SER A 51 3.90 7.33 -7.61
N GLY A 52 5.18 7.45 -7.30
CA GLY A 52 6.04 6.36 -6.82
C GLY A 52 6.99 6.90 -5.77
N SER A 53 7.12 6.22 -4.65
CA SER A 53 7.92 6.70 -3.53
C SER A 53 8.64 5.56 -2.82
N VAL A 54 9.93 5.74 -2.55
CA VAL A 54 10.70 4.82 -1.71
C VAL A 54 10.27 5.02 -0.27
N ILE A 55 9.84 3.95 0.39
CA ILE A 55 9.42 4.01 1.80
C ILE A 55 10.45 3.40 2.74
N SER A 56 11.39 2.61 2.23
CA SER A 56 12.47 2.04 3.03
C SER A 56 13.56 3.08 3.34
N PRO A 57 14.24 3.00 4.50
CA PRO A 57 15.50 3.68 4.73
C PRO A 57 16.55 3.35 3.65
N LEU A 58 17.52 4.24 3.47
CA LEU A 58 18.59 4.06 2.49
C LEU A 58 19.58 2.94 2.85
N ASP A 59 19.67 2.60 4.15
CA ASP A 59 20.50 1.53 4.69
C ASP A 59 19.74 0.20 4.83
N ASP A 60 18.47 0.14 4.43
CA ASP A 60 17.70 -1.09 4.37
C ASP A 60 18.22 -1.97 3.21
N PRO A 61 18.56 -3.25 3.45
CA PRO A 61 18.95 -4.15 2.36
C PRO A 61 17.83 -4.33 1.32
N GLU A 62 16.58 -4.10 1.70
CA GLU A 62 15.43 -4.16 0.81
C GLU A 62 14.96 -2.75 0.44
N MET A 63 14.93 -2.44 -0.86
CA MET A 63 14.25 -1.22 -1.31
C MET A 63 12.76 -1.50 -1.45
N ILE A 64 11.95 -0.78 -0.68
CA ILE A 64 10.48 -0.90 -0.73
C ILE A 64 9.92 0.36 -1.40
N ILE A 65 9.12 0.17 -2.44
CA ILE A 65 8.49 1.26 -3.20
C ILE A 65 6.98 1.17 -3.07
N ALA A 66 6.33 2.32 -2.88
CA ALA A 66 4.89 2.49 -2.96
C ALA A 66 4.55 3.16 -4.29
N ASP A 67 3.90 2.44 -5.20
CA ASP A 67 3.42 3.01 -6.45
C ASP A 67 1.90 3.16 -6.43
N VAL A 68 1.40 4.25 -7.01
CA VAL A 68 -0.02 4.61 -7.08
C VAL A 68 -0.44 4.76 -8.53
N PHE A 69 -1.53 4.10 -8.90
CA PHE A 69 -2.13 4.21 -10.24
C PHE A 69 -3.63 4.49 -10.17
N ARG A 70 -4.15 5.07 -11.26
CA ARG A 70 -5.56 5.39 -11.44
C ARG A 70 -6.12 4.76 -12.71
N GLY A 71 -7.28 4.11 -12.56
CA GLY A 71 -8.10 3.57 -13.64
C GLY A 71 -9.53 4.06 -13.46
N GLY A 72 -9.90 5.15 -14.13
CA GLY A 72 -11.20 5.79 -13.95
C GLY A 72 -11.41 6.28 -12.50
N SER A 73 -12.46 5.80 -11.84
CA SER A 73 -12.75 6.07 -10.42
C SER A 73 -12.11 5.07 -9.45
N THR A 74 -11.28 4.15 -9.95
CA THR A 74 -10.55 3.19 -9.12
C THR A 74 -9.10 3.62 -9.00
N TRP A 75 -8.60 3.59 -7.77
CA TRP A 75 -7.20 3.82 -7.45
C TRP A 75 -6.60 2.52 -6.93
N ILE A 76 -5.34 2.29 -7.27
CA ILE A 76 -4.56 1.22 -6.68
C ILE A 76 -3.29 1.81 -6.08
N CYS A 77 -2.89 1.26 -4.95
CA CYS A 77 -1.55 1.41 -4.43
C CYS A 77 -1.00 0.00 -4.23
N PHE A 78 0.24 -0.25 -4.62
CA PHE A 78 0.90 -1.49 -4.25
C PHE A 78 2.29 -1.20 -3.71
N PHE A 79 2.76 -2.13 -2.89
CA PHE A 79 4.15 -2.15 -2.47
C PHE A 79 4.91 -3.17 -3.31
N SER A 80 6.10 -2.78 -3.75
CA SER A 80 7.05 -3.68 -4.37
C SER A 80 8.34 -3.71 -3.56
N ILE A 81 9.06 -4.84 -3.64
CA ILE A 81 10.37 -5.01 -3.02
C ILE A 81 11.39 -5.29 -4.12
N LYS A 82 12.52 -4.59 -4.06
CA LYS A 82 13.77 -4.94 -4.75
C LYS A 82 14.65 -5.70 -3.74
N GLU A 83 14.64 -7.03 -3.81
CA GLU A 83 15.39 -7.90 -2.88
C GLU A 83 16.89 -7.95 -3.21
N ASP A 84 17.25 -7.76 -4.49
CA ASP A 84 18.62 -7.61 -4.95
C ASP A 84 18.76 -6.28 -5.68
N THR A 85 19.47 -5.32 -5.07
CA THR A 85 19.62 -3.98 -5.66
C THR A 85 20.46 -3.99 -6.94
N ALA A 86 21.22 -5.05 -7.22
CA ALA A 86 21.96 -5.24 -8.47
C ALA A 86 21.07 -5.76 -9.61
N LEU A 87 19.92 -6.37 -9.31
CA LEU A 87 18.91 -6.77 -10.29
C LEU A 87 17.85 -5.68 -10.38
N ASP A 88 17.62 -5.10 -11.56
CA ASP A 88 16.61 -4.03 -11.74
C ASP A 88 15.14 -4.49 -11.66
N SER A 89 14.89 -5.67 -11.09
CA SER A 89 13.56 -6.23 -10.93
C SER A 89 12.95 -5.96 -9.56
N GLN A 90 11.68 -5.59 -9.56
CA GLN A 90 10.87 -5.38 -8.38
C GLN A 90 9.72 -6.39 -8.35
N ARG A 91 9.36 -6.88 -7.17
CA ARG A 91 8.27 -7.83 -6.99
C ARG A 91 7.15 -7.21 -6.18
N ILE A 92 5.93 -7.21 -6.70
CA ILE A 92 4.75 -6.72 -5.98
C ILE A 92 4.44 -7.68 -4.83
N ILE A 93 4.35 -7.16 -3.61
CA ILE A 93 4.11 -7.95 -2.41
C ILE A 93 2.69 -7.82 -1.87
N ASP A 94 2.06 -6.67 -1.99
CA ASP A 94 0.66 -6.50 -1.62
C ASP A 94 0.02 -5.36 -2.40
N VAL A 95 -1.30 -5.38 -2.51
CA VAL A 95 -2.08 -4.42 -3.30
C VAL A 95 -3.26 -3.91 -2.47
N LEU A 96 -3.48 -2.61 -2.54
CA LEU A 96 -4.65 -1.89 -2.06
C LEU A 96 -5.44 -1.41 -3.28
N GLU A 97 -6.67 -1.87 -3.43
CA GLU A 97 -7.62 -1.38 -4.43
C GLU A 97 -8.72 -0.55 -3.74
N VAL A 98 -8.90 0.69 -4.19
CA VAL A 98 -9.93 1.61 -3.70
C VAL A 98 -10.83 2.02 -4.86
N LYS A 99 -12.06 1.51 -4.84
CA LYS A 99 -13.07 1.76 -5.88
C LYS A 99 -13.93 2.98 -5.55
N ASN A 100 -14.61 3.52 -6.56
CA ASN A 100 -15.59 4.60 -6.41
C ASN A 100 -15.00 5.85 -5.72
N VAL A 101 -13.75 6.17 -6.02
CA VAL A 101 -13.09 7.39 -5.54
C VAL A 101 -13.77 8.60 -6.16
N MET A 102 -14.22 9.52 -5.31
CA MET A 102 -14.94 10.72 -5.71
C MET A 102 -13.97 11.74 -6.35
N LYS A 103 -14.48 12.57 -7.26
CA LYS A 103 -13.68 13.64 -7.87
C LYS A 103 -13.02 14.52 -6.81
N GLY A 104 -11.73 14.82 -7.00
CA GLY A 104 -10.92 15.60 -6.05
C GLY A 104 -10.38 14.81 -4.86
N TRP A 105 -10.66 13.51 -4.76
CA TRP A 105 -10.01 12.62 -3.81
C TRP A 105 -8.93 11.79 -4.49
N GLN A 106 -7.82 11.56 -3.78
CA GLN A 106 -6.70 10.75 -4.28
C GLN A 106 -6.00 10.01 -3.16
N LEU A 107 -5.27 8.94 -3.53
CA LEU A 107 -4.37 8.26 -2.60
C LEU A 107 -3.09 9.08 -2.46
N TYR A 108 -2.70 9.35 -1.23
CA TYR A 108 -1.39 9.89 -0.86
C TYR A 108 -0.58 8.81 -0.15
N THR A 109 0.71 8.76 -0.48
CA THR A 109 1.74 7.94 0.14
C THR A 109 2.83 8.84 0.73
N THR A 110 3.68 8.29 1.58
CA THR A 110 4.95 8.84 2.13
C THR A 110 4.91 10.13 2.94
N SER A 111 4.05 11.07 2.60
CA SER A 111 4.02 12.41 3.19
C SER A 111 2.84 12.55 4.15
N CYS A 112 2.48 11.44 4.79
CA CYS A 112 1.40 11.36 5.75
C CYS A 112 1.94 11.31 7.18
N ARG A 113 1.16 11.88 8.11
CA ARG A 113 1.44 11.92 9.53
C ARG A 113 0.33 11.23 10.32
N HIS A 114 0.69 10.66 11.45
CA HIS A 114 -0.26 10.21 12.46
C HIS A 114 0.09 10.87 13.80
N ASN A 115 -0.85 11.65 14.34
CA ASN A 115 -0.67 12.42 15.57
C ASN A 115 0.59 13.31 15.53
N ARG A 116 0.81 13.99 14.39
CA ARG A 116 1.94 14.90 14.11
C ARG A 116 3.30 14.25 13.90
N VAL A 117 3.38 12.92 13.95
CA VAL A 117 4.59 12.17 13.64
C VAL A 117 4.53 11.70 12.20
N GLU A 118 5.58 11.94 11.43
CA GLU A 118 5.72 11.44 10.07
C GLU A 118 5.74 9.92 10.05
N ASN A 119 5.04 9.35 9.07
CA ASN A 119 5.02 7.92 8.88
C ASN A 119 4.88 7.62 7.38
N VAL A 120 6.01 7.26 6.78
CA VAL A 120 6.12 6.95 5.35
C VAL A 120 5.35 5.70 4.93
N GLU A 121 4.94 4.88 5.89
CA GLU A 121 4.18 3.65 5.66
C GLU A 121 2.67 3.90 5.61
N ILE A 122 2.21 5.13 5.86
CA ILE A 122 0.78 5.47 5.80
C ILE A 122 0.38 5.78 4.35
N ILE A 123 -0.75 5.19 3.96
CA ILE A 123 -1.47 5.50 2.73
C ILE A 123 -2.82 6.05 3.14
N ALA A 124 -3.20 7.20 2.61
CA ALA A 124 -4.47 7.82 2.96
C ALA A 124 -5.25 8.26 1.71
N LEU A 125 -6.56 8.03 1.73
CA LEU A 125 -7.48 8.64 0.79
C LEU A 125 -7.87 10.02 1.31
N VAL A 126 -7.36 11.07 0.68
CA VAL A 126 -7.56 12.46 1.10
C VAL A 126 -8.15 13.29 -0.04
N LYS A 127 -8.81 14.40 0.31
CA LYS A 127 -9.29 15.38 -0.66
C LYS A 127 -8.16 16.35 -0.97
N TRP A 128 -7.77 16.44 -2.23
CA TRP A 128 -6.78 17.41 -2.68
C TRP A 128 -7.33 18.83 -2.57
N SER A 129 -6.45 19.79 -2.29
CA SER A 129 -6.77 21.21 -2.19
C SER A 129 -5.58 22.05 -2.65
N PRO A 130 -5.74 23.04 -3.53
CA PRO A 130 -4.64 23.89 -3.98
C PRO A 130 -4.21 24.94 -2.96
N THR A 131 -4.85 25.01 -1.79
CA THR A 131 -4.60 26.10 -0.80
C THR A 131 -4.29 25.59 0.60
N GLN A 132 -4.35 24.27 0.82
CA GLN A 132 -4.11 23.70 2.13
C GLN A 132 -2.79 22.95 2.15
N GLU A 133 -1.87 23.40 3.02
CA GLU A 133 -0.60 22.73 3.31
C GLU A 133 -0.82 21.30 3.82
N PHE A 134 -1.90 21.08 4.60
CA PHE A 134 -2.26 19.77 5.14
C PHE A 134 -3.63 19.32 4.64
N LEU A 135 -3.67 18.15 4.02
CA LEU A 135 -4.88 17.49 3.54
C LEU A 135 -5.51 16.70 4.69
N LYS A 136 -6.58 17.26 5.25
CA LYS A 136 -7.30 16.69 6.40
C LYS A 136 -8.82 16.92 6.32
N PRO A 137 -9.64 16.03 6.92
CA PRO A 137 -9.26 14.71 7.43
C PRO A 137 -9.11 13.68 6.29
N ALA A 138 -8.37 12.61 6.54
CA ALA A 138 -8.41 11.43 5.68
C ALA A 138 -9.80 10.76 5.73
N LYS A 139 -10.30 10.29 4.59
CA LYS A 139 -11.55 9.50 4.52
C LYS A 139 -11.32 8.05 4.85
N GLN A 140 -10.18 7.51 4.42
CA GLN A 140 -9.70 6.17 4.76
C GLN A 140 -8.19 6.20 4.90
N ALA A 141 -7.64 5.32 5.72
CA ALA A 141 -6.22 5.21 5.94
C ALA A 141 -5.80 3.75 6.13
N TRP A 142 -4.66 3.43 5.57
CA TRP A 142 -3.98 2.15 5.70
C TRP A 142 -2.54 2.41 6.11
N ARG A 143 -1.89 1.38 6.65
CA ARG A 143 -0.47 1.35 6.92
C ARG A 143 0.13 0.09 6.31
N PHE A 144 1.28 0.22 5.68
CA PHE A 144 2.09 -0.93 5.34
C PHE A 144 2.76 -1.50 6.58
N ASN A 145 2.46 -2.74 6.93
CA ASN A 145 3.17 -3.46 7.97
C ASN A 145 4.35 -4.20 7.32
N ARG A 146 5.57 -3.70 7.50
CA ARG A 146 6.79 -4.29 6.91
C ARG A 146 7.00 -5.72 7.36
N ASP A 147 6.91 -5.98 8.65
CA ASP A 147 7.11 -7.33 9.24
C ASP A 147 6.18 -8.37 8.61
N LYS A 148 4.94 -7.96 8.33
CA LYS A 148 3.91 -8.84 7.77
C LYS A 148 3.76 -8.71 6.25
N ARG A 149 4.56 -7.84 5.61
CA ARG A 149 4.53 -7.49 4.18
C ARG A 149 3.12 -7.32 3.62
N ARG A 150 2.29 -6.53 4.31
CA ARG A 150 0.88 -6.35 3.94
C ARG A 150 0.28 -5.01 4.39
N PHE A 151 -0.78 -4.60 3.73
CA PHE A 151 -1.61 -3.48 4.18
C PHE A 151 -2.42 -3.85 5.44
N GLU A 152 -2.50 -2.91 6.39
CA GLU A 152 -3.37 -2.96 7.56
C GLU A 152 -4.23 -1.69 7.59
N ILE A 153 -5.53 -1.81 7.90
CA ILE A 153 -6.39 -0.63 8.05
C ILE A 153 -6.07 0.05 9.38
N ILE A 154 -6.02 1.38 9.38
CA ILE A 154 -5.81 2.18 10.59
C ILE A 154 -6.95 3.18 10.78
N SER A 155 -7.08 3.69 12.01
CA SER A 155 -8.00 4.80 12.27
C SER A 155 -7.58 6.06 11.51
N VAL A 156 -8.54 6.77 10.94
CA VAL A 156 -8.30 8.07 10.31
C VAL A 156 -8.09 9.20 11.33
N LYS A 157 -8.39 8.96 12.61
CA LYS A 157 -8.23 9.95 13.66
C LYS A 157 -6.74 10.31 13.80
N GLY A 158 -6.42 11.58 13.60
CA GLY A 158 -5.05 12.06 13.68
C GLY A 158 -4.21 11.80 12.42
N VAL A 159 -4.80 11.24 11.35
CA VAL A 159 -4.16 11.06 10.05
C VAL A 159 -4.41 12.27 9.15
N TYR A 160 -3.33 12.82 8.60
CA TYR A 160 -3.35 13.88 7.60
C TYR A 160 -2.09 13.82 6.76
N CYS A 161 -2.11 14.34 5.53
CA CYS A 161 -0.95 14.32 4.64
C CYS A 161 -0.53 15.73 4.24
N ILE A 162 0.76 15.91 3.99
CA ILE A 162 1.36 17.14 3.48
C ILE A 162 1.00 17.24 2.00
N ASN A 163 0.62 18.44 1.58
CA ASN A 163 0.34 18.74 0.19
C ASN A 163 1.61 19.25 -0.51
N GLU A 164 2.36 18.33 -1.10
CA GLU A 164 3.63 18.63 -1.77
C GLU A 164 3.48 19.47 -3.06
N GLY A 165 2.25 19.69 -3.54
CA GLY A 165 2.00 20.51 -4.72
C GLY A 165 1.87 22.01 -4.43
N LEU A 166 2.19 22.45 -3.22
CA LEU A 166 2.10 23.85 -2.77
C LEU A 166 3.45 24.57 -2.68
N ASP A 167 4.53 23.94 -3.15
CA ASP A 167 5.86 24.54 -3.25
C ASP A 167 6.00 25.56 -4.39
#